data_AF-A0A520WXB0-F1
#
_entry.id   AF-A0A520WXB0-F1
#
_cell.length_a   1.000
_cell.length_b   1.000
_cell.length_c   1.000
_cell.angle_alpha   90.00
_cell.angle_beta   90.00
_cell.angle_gamma   90.00
#
_symmetry.space_group_name_H-M   'P 1'
#
loop_
_entity.id
_entity.type
_entity.pdbx_description
1 polymer ?
#
loop_
_entity_poly.entity_id
_entity_poly.type
_entity_poly.pdbx_seq_one_letter_code
_entity_poly.pdbx_strand_id
1 'polypeptide(L)'
;MKKPELLSPAGTLKNMRFAFAYGADAVYAGQPRYSLRVRNNEFSKEEVLAQGIEEAHAAGKLFFLASNIAPHNNKLKSYIRDLEPIIDMGPDALIMSDPGLIMMVREHFPEVPVHLSVQSNVVNYASVKFWQSMGLTRIILSRELSLKEVAQIREECPDMELEVFVHGALCIAYSGRCLLSGYLSHRDSNQGACTNTCRWKY
;
A
#
# COMPACT_ATOMS: atom_id res chain seq x y z
N MET A 1 -2.92 4.87 -25.78
CA MET A 1 -2.74 4.24 -24.44
C MET A 1 -2.41 5.34 -23.44
N LYS A 2 -3.05 5.35 -22.26
CA LYS A 2 -2.69 6.29 -21.19
C LYS A 2 -1.31 5.89 -20.64
N LYS A 3 -0.38 6.84 -20.51
CA LYS A 3 0.94 6.58 -19.92
C LYS A 3 0.74 6.09 -18.48
N PRO A 4 1.39 5.00 -18.03
CA PRO A 4 1.34 4.57 -16.63
C PRO A 4 1.95 5.63 -15.70
N GLU A 5 1.40 5.76 -14.50
CA GLU A 5 1.97 6.55 -13.41
C GLU A 5 3.15 5.80 -12.79
N LEU A 6 4.30 6.47 -12.62
CA LEU A 6 5.45 5.92 -11.91
C LEU A 6 5.48 6.40 -10.45
N LEU A 7 5.19 5.49 -9.52
CA LEU A 7 5.29 5.72 -8.08
C LEU A 7 6.63 5.21 -7.51
N SER A 8 7.31 6.03 -6.72
CA SER A 8 8.59 5.67 -6.08
C SER A 8 8.59 5.90 -4.56
N PRO A 9 9.24 5.04 -3.75
CA PRO A 9 9.45 5.33 -2.34
C PRO A 9 10.45 6.49 -2.16
N ALA A 10 10.10 7.48 -1.34
CA ALA A 10 11.00 8.58 -1.00
C ALA A 10 11.77 8.32 0.31
N GLY A 11 11.07 8.25 1.44
CA GLY A 11 11.68 8.15 2.79
C GLY A 11 12.44 9.40 3.28
N THR A 12 13.02 10.20 2.38
CA THR A 12 13.65 11.49 2.67
C THR A 12 13.33 12.53 1.58
N LEU A 13 13.47 13.83 1.88
CA LEU A 13 13.32 14.89 0.88
C LEU A 13 14.33 14.74 -0.27
N LYS A 14 15.57 14.34 0.06
CA LYS A 14 16.61 14.09 -0.95
C LYS A 14 16.18 13.02 -1.96
N ASN A 15 15.68 11.89 -1.47
CA ASN A 15 15.23 10.80 -2.32
C ASN A 15 13.97 11.15 -3.10
N MET A 16 13.04 11.91 -2.52
CA MET A 16 11.87 12.44 -3.22
C MET A 16 12.29 13.28 -4.43
N ARG A 17 13.17 14.27 -4.21
CA ARG A 17 13.68 15.15 -5.28
C ARG A 17 14.39 14.35 -6.37
N PHE A 18 15.16 13.33 -6.01
CA PHE A 18 15.75 12.42 -6.99
C PHE A 18 14.69 11.63 -7.76
N ALA A 19 13.70 11.04 -7.09
CA ALA A 19 12.63 10.31 -7.76
C ALA A 19 11.94 11.20 -8.81
N PHE A 20 11.60 12.44 -8.46
CA PHE A 20 11.00 13.39 -9.39
C PHE A 20 11.96 13.79 -10.53
N ALA A 21 13.23 14.09 -10.23
CA ALA A 21 14.23 14.42 -11.24
C ALA A 21 14.46 13.28 -12.26
N TYR A 22 14.31 12.02 -11.83
CA TYR A 22 14.42 10.84 -12.69
C TYR A 22 13.06 10.37 -13.26
N GLY A 23 12.01 11.19 -13.15
CA GLY A 23 10.76 11.01 -13.89
C GLY A 23 9.64 10.27 -13.16
N ALA A 24 9.72 10.07 -11.85
CA ALA A 24 8.57 9.63 -11.07
C ALA A 24 7.42 10.66 -11.18
N ASP A 25 6.20 10.16 -11.27
CA ASP A 25 4.97 10.96 -11.32
C ASP A 25 4.42 11.17 -9.90
N ALA A 26 4.70 10.22 -9.00
CA ALA A 26 4.29 10.25 -7.61
C ALA A 26 5.40 9.69 -6.69
N VAL A 27 5.37 10.08 -5.41
CA VAL A 27 6.12 9.41 -4.35
C VAL A 27 5.21 8.95 -3.22
N TYR A 28 5.70 8.02 -2.41
CA TYR A 28 5.09 7.77 -1.10
C TYR A 28 6.10 7.81 0.05
N ALA A 29 5.59 8.21 1.21
CA ALA A 29 6.30 8.18 2.49
C ALA A 29 5.47 7.44 3.55
N GLY A 30 6.12 6.98 4.62
CA GLY A 30 5.42 6.33 5.72
C GLY A 30 4.85 7.34 6.69
N GLN A 31 3.58 7.20 7.09
CA GLN A 31 3.05 7.93 8.24
C GLN A 31 3.83 7.53 9.51
N PRO A 32 4.30 8.49 10.32
CA PRO A 32 4.87 8.20 11.63
C PRO A 32 3.94 7.28 12.45
N ARG A 33 4.50 6.27 13.13
CA ARG A 33 3.79 5.28 13.98
C ARG A 33 2.79 4.34 13.27
N TYR A 34 2.34 4.66 12.06
CA TYR A 34 1.27 3.93 11.36
C TYR A 34 1.71 3.33 10.00
N SER A 35 3.01 3.39 9.68
CA SER A 35 3.58 2.73 8.50
C SER A 35 4.46 1.52 8.85
N LEU A 36 4.47 0.52 7.96
CA LEU A 36 5.43 -0.58 7.99
C LEU A 36 6.86 -0.17 7.61
N ARG A 37 7.06 1.03 7.05
CA ARG A 37 8.39 1.55 6.69
C ARG A 37 8.83 2.65 7.64
N VAL A 38 9.52 2.23 8.70
CA VAL A 38 9.99 3.11 9.79
C VAL A 38 11.45 3.53 9.63
N ARG A 39 12.27 2.72 8.94
CA ARG A 39 13.70 2.98 8.78
C ARG A 39 13.95 4.10 7.77
N ASN A 40 14.84 5.04 8.11
CA ASN A 40 15.24 6.17 7.25
C ASN A 40 14.04 6.98 6.74
N ASN A 41 13.11 7.31 7.64
CA ASN A 41 11.93 8.11 7.33
C ASN A 41 12.02 9.50 7.98
N GLU A 42 12.59 10.46 7.25
CA GLU A 42 12.65 11.86 7.71
C GLU A 42 11.27 12.51 7.77
N PHE A 43 10.31 12.00 6.96
CA PHE A 43 8.90 12.42 6.99
C PHE A 43 8.14 11.98 8.25
N SER A 44 8.83 11.36 9.21
CA SER A 44 8.30 11.20 10.57
C SER A 44 8.14 12.52 11.32
N LYS A 45 8.81 13.58 10.85
CA LYS A 45 8.66 14.96 11.34
C LYS A 45 7.62 15.68 10.48
N GLU A 46 6.61 16.26 11.13
CA GLU A 46 5.50 16.96 10.47
C GLU A 46 5.98 18.10 9.57
N GLU A 47 6.95 18.91 10.01
CA GLU A 47 7.53 19.98 9.19
C GLU A 47 8.15 19.47 7.88
N VAL A 48 8.84 18.34 7.93
CA VAL A 48 9.49 17.72 6.76
C VAL A 48 8.43 17.10 5.83
N LEU A 49 7.37 16.54 6.39
CA LEU A 49 6.24 16.01 5.64
C LEU A 49 5.49 17.13 4.89
N ALA A 50 5.13 18.20 5.59
CA ALA A 50 4.48 19.37 4.99
C ALA A 50 5.32 19.95 3.85
N GLN A 51 6.62 20.15 4.08
CA GLN A 51 7.55 20.58 3.04
C GLN A 51 7.58 19.61 1.84
N GLY A 52 7.56 18.30 2.10
CA GLY A 52 7.57 17.28 1.05
C GLY A 52 6.34 17.33 0.15
N ILE A 53 5.16 17.50 0.76
CA ILE A 53 3.89 17.61 0.05
C ILE A 53 3.86 18.89 -0.80
N GLU A 54 4.24 20.04 -0.19
CA GLU A 54 4.29 21.32 -0.90
C GLU A 54 5.24 21.28 -2.11
N GLU A 55 6.45 20.73 -1.94
CA GLU A 55 7.42 20.59 -3.04
C GLU A 55 6.92 19.65 -4.15
N ALA A 56 6.21 18.58 -3.80
CA ALA A 56 5.61 17.69 -4.79
C ALA A 56 4.53 18.42 -5.61
N HIS A 57 3.62 19.10 -4.93
CA HIS A 57 2.53 19.85 -5.57
C HIS A 57 3.05 20.99 -6.44
N ALA A 58 4.06 21.75 -5.97
CA ALA A 58 4.71 22.80 -6.75
C ALA A 58 5.36 22.27 -8.04
N ALA A 59 5.79 21.00 -8.04
CA ALA A 59 6.34 20.31 -9.21
C ALA A 59 5.26 19.62 -10.07
N GLY A 60 3.97 19.73 -9.73
CA GLY A 60 2.87 19.02 -10.40
C GLY A 60 2.94 17.50 -10.21
N LYS A 61 3.48 17.04 -9.07
CA LYS A 61 3.67 15.64 -8.69
C LYS A 61 2.79 15.29 -7.51
N LEU A 62 2.51 14.00 -7.35
CA LEU A 62 1.65 13.50 -6.29
C LEU A 62 2.48 12.99 -5.10
N PHE A 63 1.94 13.15 -3.90
CA PHE A 63 2.51 12.67 -2.64
C PHE A 63 1.50 11.82 -1.89
N PHE A 64 1.80 10.52 -1.78
CA PHE A 64 0.96 9.57 -1.04
C PHE A 64 1.54 9.24 0.32
N LEU A 65 0.67 8.91 1.27
CA LEU A 65 1.10 8.55 2.62
C LEU A 65 0.68 7.13 2.99
N ALA A 66 1.65 6.29 3.35
CA ALA A 66 1.40 4.94 3.81
C ALA A 66 1.01 4.89 5.29
N SER A 67 -0.24 4.53 5.55
CA SER A 67 -0.82 4.19 6.85
C SER A 67 -1.28 2.72 6.84
N ASN A 68 -0.33 1.82 6.58
CA ASN A 68 -0.58 0.44 6.19
C ASN A 68 -0.10 -0.57 7.24
N ILE A 69 -0.36 -0.35 8.52
CA ILE A 69 -0.13 -1.37 9.55
C ILE A 69 -1.37 -2.21 9.77
N ALA A 70 -1.20 -3.39 10.36
CA ALA A 70 -2.27 -4.07 11.10
C ALA A 70 -2.19 -3.62 12.58
N PRO A 71 -3.02 -2.68 13.05
CA PRO A 71 -2.95 -2.17 14.41
C PRO A 71 -3.52 -3.16 15.43
N HIS A 72 -3.00 -3.11 16.67
CA HIS A 72 -3.73 -3.61 17.84
C HIS A 72 -4.60 -2.49 18.44
N ASN A 73 -5.61 -2.86 19.23
CA ASN A 73 -6.66 -1.98 19.76
C ASN A 73 -6.17 -0.65 20.35
N ASN A 74 -4.99 -0.63 21.00
CA ASN A 74 -4.44 0.60 21.58
C ASN A 74 -4.20 1.71 20.54
N LYS A 75 -3.85 1.34 19.30
CA LYS A 75 -3.63 2.32 18.22
C LYS A 75 -4.93 2.94 17.71
N LEU A 76 -6.05 2.23 17.80
CA LEU A 76 -7.37 2.74 17.36
C LEU A 76 -7.76 4.01 18.12
N LYS A 77 -7.42 4.07 19.42
CA LYS A 77 -7.80 5.18 20.32
C LYS A 77 -7.19 6.53 19.93
N SER A 78 -6.01 6.52 19.31
CA SER A 78 -5.30 7.74 18.93
C SER A 78 -5.32 8.01 17.43
N TYR A 79 -5.80 7.05 16.62
CA TYR A 79 -5.54 7.05 15.19
C TYR A 79 -6.06 8.28 14.45
N ILE A 80 -7.36 8.61 14.60
CA ILE A 80 -7.96 9.76 13.92
C ILE A 80 -7.30 11.06 14.36
N ARG A 81 -7.12 11.27 15.67
CA ARG A 81 -6.45 12.46 16.21
C ARG A 81 -5.02 12.61 15.68
N ASP A 82 -4.28 11.51 15.56
CA ASP A 82 -2.92 11.53 15.05
C ASP A 82 -2.86 11.64 13.51
N LEU A 83 -3.98 11.40 12.81
CA LEU A 83 -4.09 11.47 11.34
C LEU A 83 -4.60 12.83 10.87
N GLU A 84 -5.49 13.47 11.63
CA GLU A 84 -6.09 14.78 11.32
C GLU A 84 -5.08 15.86 10.88
N PRO A 85 -4.00 16.18 11.64
CA PRO A 85 -3.02 17.17 11.19
C PRO A 85 -2.30 16.77 9.89
N ILE A 86 -2.26 15.48 9.58
CA ILE A 86 -1.64 14.98 8.36
C ILE A 86 -2.60 15.12 7.17
N ILE A 87 -3.91 14.96 7.37
CA ILE A 87 -4.92 15.25 6.34
C ILE A 87 -4.92 16.73 6.00
N ASP A 88 -4.77 17.60 7.01
CA ASP A 88 -4.71 19.06 6.82
C ASP A 88 -3.51 19.50 5.96
N MET A 89 -2.43 18.70 5.91
CA MET A 89 -1.30 18.94 5.01
C MET A 89 -1.60 18.62 3.54
N GLY A 90 -2.72 17.93 3.26
CA GLY A 90 -3.22 17.65 1.91
C GLY A 90 -2.46 16.59 1.11
N PRO A 91 -2.11 15.41 1.66
CA PRO A 91 -1.59 14.32 0.83
C PRO A 91 -2.63 13.87 -0.21
N ASP A 92 -2.18 13.47 -1.39
CA ASP A 92 -3.08 13.12 -2.51
C ASP A 92 -3.85 11.82 -2.29
N ALA A 93 -3.31 10.91 -1.48
CA ALA A 93 -3.99 9.67 -1.08
C ALA A 93 -3.32 9.02 0.16
N LEU A 94 -4.10 8.21 0.87
CA LEU A 94 -3.59 7.29 1.89
C LEU A 94 -3.45 5.88 1.32
N ILE A 95 -2.31 5.23 1.58
CA ILE A 95 -2.09 3.81 1.29
C ILE A 95 -2.35 3.00 2.57
N MET A 96 -3.45 2.25 2.60
CA MET A 96 -3.98 1.61 3.81
C MET A 96 -4.25 0.11 3.61
N SER A 97 -4.28 -0.66 4.69
CA SER A 97 -4.45 -2.13 4.62
C SER A 97 -5.52 -2.70 5.54
N ASP A 98 -5.62 -2.16 6.75
CA ASP A 98 -6.57 -2.64 7.75
C ASP A 98 -8.00 -2.17 7.44
N PRO A 99 -8.98 -3.08 7.28
CA PRO A 99 -10.35 -2.72 6.98
C PRO A 99 -11.00 -1.80 8.03
N GLY A 100 -10.66 -1.98 9.32
CA GLY A 100 -11.20 -1.18 10.41
C GLY A 100 -10.70 0.27 10.36
N LEU A 101 -9.40 0.46 10.15
CA LEU A 101 -8.84 1.80 9.95
C LEU A 101 -9.37 2.46 8.67
N ILE A 102 -9.51 1.70 7.58
CA ILE A 102 -10.08 2.22 6.32
C ILE A 102 -11.50 2.74 6.55
N MET A 103 -12.33 1.96 7.25
CA MET A 103 -13.68 2.38 7.62
C MET A 103 -13.66 3.68 8.45
N MET A 104 -12.82 3.74 9.49
CA MET A 104 -12.67 4.95 10.32
C MET A 104 -12.25 6.17 9.50
N VAL A 105 -11.27 6.04 8.60
CA VAL A 105 -10.84 7.15 7.72
C VAL A 105 -11.97 7.61 6.82
N ARG A 106 -12.69 6.69 6.18
CA ARG A 106 -13.79 7.05 5.29
C ARG A 106 -14.93 7.75 6.01
N GLU A 107 -15.19 7.39 7.27
CA GLU A 107 -16.23 8.04 8.08
C GLU A 107 -15.85 9.47 8.47
N HIS A 108 -14.57 9.73 8.73
CA HIS A 108 -14.09 11.04 9.22
C HIS A 108 -13.60 11.96 8.09
N PHE A 109 -13.05 11.38 7.02
CA PHE A 109 -12.39 12.05 5.90
C PHE A 109 -12.86 11.45 4.55
N PRO A 110 -14.16 11.52 4.21
CA PRO A 110 -14.73 10.84 3.04
C PRO A 110 -14.13 11.30 1.70
N GLU A 111 -13.60 12.53 1.65
CA GLU A 111 -13.01 13.13 0.46
C GLU A 111 -11.57 12.66 0.19
N VAL A 112 -10.90 12.03 1.18
CA VAL A 112 -9.51 11.61 1.06
C VAL A 112 -9.45 10.28 0.28
N PRO A 113 -8.75 10.23 -0.88
CA PRO A 113 -8.61 8.99 -1.62
C PRO A 113 -7.84 7.93 -0.81
N VAL A 114 -8.35 6.69 -0.85
CA VAL A 114 -7.71 5.55 -0.18
C VAL A 114 -7.28 4.53 -1.23
N HIS A 115 -5.99 4.25 -1.26
CA HIS A 115 -5.35 3.21 -2.04
C HIS A 115 -5.15 1.98 -1.16
N LEU A 116 -5.57 0.81 -1.64
CA LEU A 116 -5.36 -0.43 -0.90
C LEU A 116 -3.90 -0.88 -1.02
N SER A 117 -3.22 -0.94 0.12
CA SER A 117 -1.87 -1.48 0.28
C SER A 117 -1.80 -2.95 -0.12
N VAL A 118 -0.70 -3.33 -0.76
CA VAL A 118 -0.35 -4.73 -1.06
C VAL A 118 -0.35 -5.64 0.17
N GLN A 119 -0.27 -5.09 1.39
CA GLN A 119 -0.41 -5.87 2.63
C GLN A 119 -1.77 -6.60 2.72
N SER A 120 -2.80 -6.12 2.01
CA SER A 120 -4.12 -6.75 1.96
C SER A 120 -4.21 -7.93 0.98
N ASN A 121 -3.12 -8.28 0.29
CA ASN A 121 -2.95 -9.48 -0.54
C ASN A 121 -4.08 -9.73 -1.57
N VAL A 122 -4.47 -8.69 -2.31
CA VAL A 122 -5.50 -8.82 -3.35
C VAL A 122 -4.92 -9.54 -4.58
N VAL A 123 -5.40 -10.76 -4.82
CA VAL A 123 -4.93 -11.68 -5.88
C VAL A 123 -6.01 -12.03 -6.91
N ASN A 124 -7.21 -11.47 -6.81
CA ASN A 124 -8.32 -11.82 -7.72
C ASN A 124 -9.28 -10.63 -7.91
N TYR A 125 -10.05 -10.67 -9.00
CA TYR A 125 -10.98 -9.59 -9.37
C TYR A 125 -12.16 -9.44 -8.39
N ALA A 126 -12.59 -10.52 -7.71
CA ALA A 126 -13.70 -10.45 -6.77
C ALA A 126 -13.32 -9.61 -5.54
N SER A 127 -12.10 -9.79 -5.02
CA SER A 127 -11.53 -8.95 -3.98
C SER A 127 -11.37 -7.50 -4.43
N VAL A 128 -10.96 -7.25 -5.68
CA VAL A 128 -10.93 -5.89 -6.24
C VAL A 128 -12.33 -5.25 -6.21
N LYS A 129 -13.36 -5.95 -6.73
CA LYS A 129 -14.75 -5.47 -6.74
C LYS A 129 -15.29 -5.22 -5.32
N PHE A 130 -14.92 -6.06 -4.35
CA PHE A 130 -15.25 -5.83 -2.94
C PHE A 130 -14.69 -4.49 -2.45
N TRP A 131 -13.38 -4.26 -2.60
CA TRP A 131 -12.76 -3.00 -2.17
C TRP A 131 -13.23 -1.78 -2.99
N GLN A 132 -13.63 -1.99 -4.25
CA GLN A 132 -14.29 -0.97 -5.05
C GLN A 132 -15.65 -0.56 -4.49
N SER A 133 -16.50 -1.52 -4.10
CA SER A 133 -17.74 -1.23 -3.36
C SER A 133 -17.47 -0.59 -2.00
N MET A 134 -16.28 -0.88 -1.46
CA MET A 134 -15.57 -0.19 -0.39
C MET A 134 -15.42 1.33 -0.59
N GLY A 135 -15.53 1.80 -1.84
CA GLY A 135 -15.23 3.14 -2.29
C GLY A 135 -13.74 3.48 -2.32
N LEU A 136 -12.84 2.48 -2.34
CA LEU A 136 -11.42 2.71 -2.59
C LEU A 136 -11.19 3.04 -4.07
N THR A 137 -10.18 3.86 -4.34
CA THR A 137 -9.94 4.40 -5.69
C THR A 137 -8.84 3.66 -6.44
N ARG A 138 -7.94 2.97 -5.73
CA ARG A 138 -6.82 2.22 -6.30
C ARG A 138 -6.51 0.97 -5.50
N ILE A 139 -6.18 -0.12 -6.19
CA ILE A 139 -5.70 -1.36 -5.58
C ILE A 139 -4.25 -1.61 -5.97
N ILE A 140 -3.36 -1.67 -4.98
CA ILE A 140 -1.99 -2.15 -5.17
C ILE A 140 -2.03 -3.69 -5.11
N LEU A 141 -1.93 -4.30 -6.28
CA LEU A 141 -2.06 -5.74 -6.46
C LEU A 141 -0.91 -6.52 -5.85
N SER A 142 -1.19 -7.78 -5.51
CA SER A 142 -0.18 -8.69 -4.97
C SER A 142 0.97 -8.93 -5.94
N ARG A 143 2.19 -9.05 -5.39
CA ARG A 143 3.43 -9.14 -6.19
C ARG A 143 3.65 -10.50 -6.84
N GLU A 144 2.87 -11.51 -6.44
CA GLU A 144 2.91 -12.87 -6.97
C GLU A 144 2.07 -13.07 -8.23
N LEU A 145 1.25 -12.09 -8.62
CA LEU A 145 0.41 -12.20 -9.80
C LEU A 145 1.25 -12.14 -11.08
N SER A 146 0.97 -13.06 -11.99
CA SER A 146 1.48 -12.98 -13.35
C SER A 146 0.81 -11.85 -14.14
N LEU A 147 1.47 -11.36 -15.19
CA LEU A 147 0.87 -10.35 -16.07
C LEU A 147 -0.44 -10.82 -16.72
N LYS A 148 -0.61 -12.13 -16.91
CA LYS A 148 -1.87 -12.71 -17.41
C LYS A 148 -3.00 -12.54 -16.41
N GLU A 149 -2.75 -12.83 -15.14
CA GLU A 149 -3.74 -12.63 -14.07
C GLU A 149 -4.05 -11.15 -13.86
N VAL A 150 -3.03 -10.28 -13.90
CA VAL A 150 -3.23 -8.82 -13.84
C VAL A 150 -4.12 -8.35 -15.00
N ALA A 151 -3.87 -8.83 -16.22
CA ALA A 151 -4.69 -8.49 -17.39
C ALA A 151 -6.16 -8.92 -17.21
N GLN A 152 -6.40 -10.13 -16.68
CA GLN A 152 -7.74 -10.61 -16.38
C GLN A 152 -8.43 -9.76 -15.31
N ILE A 153 -7.72 -9.40 -14.23
CA ILE A 153 -8.26 -8.51 -13.19
C ILE A 153 -8.64 -7.15 -13.79
N ARG A 154 -7.81 -6.61 -14.70
CA ARG A 154 -8.07 -5.35 -15.40
C ARG A 154 -9.31 -5.41 -16.29
N GLU A 155 -9.51 -6.53 -17.01
CA GLU A 155 -10.69 -6.75 -17.83
C GLU A 155 -11.98 -6.81 -17.00
N GLU A 156 -11.92 -7.51 -15.86
CA GLU A 156 -13.05 -7.66 -14.94
C GLU A 156 -13.37 -6.39 -14.13
N CYS A 157 -12.39 -5.50 -13.96
CA CYS A 157 -12.49 -4.28 -13.15
C CYS A 157 -12.01 -3.04 -13.95
N PRO A 158 -12.69 -2.67 -15.05
CA PRO A 158 -12.23 -1.62 -15.95
C PRO A 158 -12.23 -0.22 -15.31
N ASP A 159 -13.10 0.01 -14.33
CA ASP A 159 -13.26 1.30 -13.66
C ASP A 159 -12.33 1.49 -12.45
N MET A 160 -11.57 0.45 -12.08
CA MET A 160 -10.63 0.50 -10.95
C MET A 160 -9.21 0.84 -11.40
N GLU A 161 -8.51 1.69 -10.64
CA GLU A 161 -7.07 1.86 -10.81
C GLU A 161 -6.32 0.68 -10.19
N LEU A 162 -5.42 0.08 -10.98
CA LEU A 162 -4.58 -1.04 -10.55
C LEU A 162 -3.13 -0.60 -10.56
N GLU A 163 -2.45 -0.79 -9.43
CA GLU A 163 -1.03 -0.55 -9.29
C GLU A 163 -0.30 -1.89 -9.14
N VAL A 164 0.82 -2.03 -9.84
CA VAL A 164 1.64 -3.24 -9.83
C VAL A 164 3.11 -2.90 -9.54
N PHE A 165 3.79 -3.76 -8.79
CA PHE A 165 5.21 -3.60 -8.55
C PHE A 165 6.02 -4.02 -9.76
N VAL A 166 6.90 -3.13 -10.24
CA VAL A 166 7.87 -3.43 -11.31
C VAL A 166 9.22 -3.85 -10.73
N HIS A 167 9.55 -3.36 -9.53
CA HIS A 167 10.81 -3.66 -8.84
C HIS A 167 10.59 -3.61 -7.32
N GLY A 168 11.35 -4.43 -6.58
CA GLY A 168 11.39 -4.40 -5.13
C GLY A 168 11.50 -5.79 -4.51
N ALA A 169 11.54 -5.83 -3.18
CA ALA A 169 11.56 -7.09 -2.46
C ALA A 169 10.18 -7.77 -2.50
N LEU A 170 10.17 -9.07 -2.77
CA LEU A 170 9.02 -9.93 -2.50
C LEU A 170 8.97 -10.22 -1.00
N CYS A 171 8.01 -9.62 -0.28
CA CYS A 171 7.74 -10.00 1.10
C CYS A 171 6.76 -11.16 1.09
N ILE A 172 7.23 -12.31 1.54
CA ILE A 172 6.47 -13.55 1.66
C ILE A 172 5.75 -13.53 3.01
N ALA A 173 4.54 -13.01 3.05
CA ALA A 173 3.66 -13.16 4.21
C ALA A 173 2.20 -13.19 3.76
N TYR A 174 1.63 -14.38 3.69
CA TYR A 174 0.19 -14.56 3.64
C TYR A 174 -0.18 -15.39 4.86
N SER A 175 -0.96 -14.80 5.76
CA SER A 175 -1.39 -15.42 7.01
C SER A 175 -2.11 -16.74 6.71
N GLY A 176 -1.58 -17.85 7.20
CA GLY A 176 -2.08 -19.20 6.91
C GLY A 176 -1.45 -19.90 5.69
N ARG A 177 -0.68 -19.22 4.84
CA ARG A 177 0.14 -19.85 3.78
C ARG A 177 1.56 -20.07 4.28
N CYS A 178 1.89 -21.31 4.59
CA CYS A 178 3.27 -21.68 4.80
C CYS A 178 3.99 -21.72 3.44
N LEU A 179 4.52 -20.58 2.99
CA LEU A 179 5.27 -20.51 1.72
C LEU A 179 6.52 -21.38 1.75
N LEU A 180 7.13 -21.56 2.92
CA LEU A 180 8.19 -22.55 3.14
C LEU A 180 7.69 -23.97 2.80
N SER A 181 6.44 -24.30 3.14
CA SER A 181 5.80 -25.56 2.76
C SER A 181 5.54 -25.64 1.27
N GLY A 182 4.96 -24.61 0.64
CA GLY A 182 4.74 -24.61 -0.81
C GLY A 182 6.04 -24.73 -1.61
N TYR A 183 7.09 -24.02 -1.20
CA TYR A 183 8.39 -24.05 -1.85
C TYR A 183 9.09 -25.40 -1.71
N LEU A 184 9.14 -25.96 -0.49
CA LEU A 184 9.83 -27.23 -0.24
C LEU A 184 9.07 -28.46 -0.72
N SER A 185 7.73 -28.39 -0.83
CA SER A 185 6.90 -29.56 -1.14
C SER A 185 6.15 -29.48 -2.48
N HIS A 186 6.22 -28.34 -3.19
CA HIS A 186 5.49 -28.09 -4.43
C HIS A 186 3.96 -28.28 -4.33
N ARG A 187 3.40 -28.11 -3.12
CA ARG A 187 1.96 -28.22 -2.83
C ARG A 187 1.40 -26.87 -2.42
N ASP A 188 0.22 -26.52 -2.91
CA ASP A 188 -0.40 -25.25 -2.56
C ASP A 188 -0.91 -25.25 -1.10
N SER A 189 -0.07 -24.75 -0.20
CA SER A 189 -0.41 -24.61 1.22
C SER A 189 -1.66 -23.74 1.47
N ASN A 190 -2.05 -22.88 0.53
CA ASN A 190 -3.25 -22.06 0.62
C ASN A 190 -4.55 -22.81 0.33
N GLN A 191 -4.45 -24.01 -0.24
CA GLN A 191 -5.60 -24.87 -0.54
C GLN A 191 -5.73 -25.99 0.50
N GLY A 192 -5.19 -25.79 1.71
CA GLY A 192 -5.18 -26.79 2.77
C GLY A 192 -4.13 -27.89 2.60
N ALA A 193 -3.21 -27.78 1.62
CA ALA A 193 -2.17 -28.78 1.38
C ALA A 193 -0.85 -28.52 2.14
N CYS A 194 -0.91 -27.83 3.28
CA CYS A 194 0.26 -27.53 4.11
C CYS A 194 0.92 -28.81 4.65
N THR A 195 2.24 -28.91 4.51
CA THR A 195 3.08 -30.04 4.98
C THR A 195 3.73 -29.80 6.35
N ASN A 196 3.38 -28.70 7.02
CA ASN A 196 3.91 -28.32 8.34
C ASN A 196 5.44 -28.21 8.37
N THR A 197 6.05 -27.53 7.38
CA THR A 197 7.52 -27.40 7.29
C THR A 197 8.15 -26.73 8.51
N CYS A 198 7.41 -25.91 9.25
CA CYS A 198 7.85 -25.38 10.55
C CYS A 198 8.14 -26.45 11.63
N ARG A 199 7.79 -27.72 11.37
CA ARG A 199 8.06 -28.88 12.24
C ARG A 199 9.11 -29.83 11.68
N TRP A 200 9.65 -29.53 10.50
CA TRP A 200 10.66 -30.38 9.87
C TRP A 200 12.00 -30.21 10.59
N LYS A 201 12.81 -31.26 10.61
CA LYS A 201 14.19 -31.21 11.09
C LYS A 201 15.06 -30.76 9.92
N TYR A 202 15.18 -29.45 9.75
CA TYR A 202 16.25 -28.84 8.95
C TYR A 202 17.43 -28.48 9.85
#